data_AF-A0A949GWB1-F1
#
_entry.id   AF-A0A949GWB1-F1
#
_cell.length_a   1.000
_cell.length_b   1.000
_cell.length_c   1.000
_cell.angle_alpha   90.00
_cell.angle_beta   90.00
_cell.angle_gamma   90.00
#
_symmetry.space_group_name_H-M   'P 1'
#
loop_
_entity.id
_entity.type
_entity.pdbx_description
1 polymer ?
#
loop_
_entity_poly.entity_id
_entity_poly.type
_entity_poly.pdbx_seq_one_letter_code
_entity_poly.pdbx_strand_id
1 'polypeptide(L)'
;MKSFVLDNSVAICWFLKSQSTPYTEMALRRVANGAKLTVPSLWISEFINVISKAVQMRALDSGSAEAILKHAKALPILSKSAPELADLFALTERYRLSAY
;
A
#
# COMPACT_ATOMS: atom_id res chain seq x y z
N MET A 1 -4.72 -12.48 -16.92
CA MET A 1 -4.75 -12.07 -15.50
C MET A 1 -4.47 -10.57 -15.44
N LYS A 2 -5.27 -9.77 -14.70
CA LYS A 2 -5.06 -8.32 -14.59
C LYS A 2 -4.14 -8.01 -13.40
N SER A 3 -3.24 -7.05 -13.54
CA SER A 3 -2.39 -6.53 -12.46
C SER A 3 -2.72 -5.06 -12.20
N PHE A 4 -2.43 -4.57 -11.00
CA PHE A 4 -2.51 -3.15 -10.68
C PHE A 4 -1.49 -2.77 -9.61
N VAL A 5 -1.20 -1.46 -9.54
CA VAL A 5 -0.33 -0.90 -8.50
C VAL A 5 -1.15 -0.68 -7.23
N LEU A 6 -0.70 -1.27 -6.13
CA LEU A 6 -1.29 -1.08 -4.82
C LEU A 6 -0.56 0.04 -4.09
N ASP A 7 -1.27 1.13 -3.86
CA ASP A 7 -0.82 2.23 -3.01
C ASP A 7 -0.96 1.87 -1.53
N ASN A 8 -0.12 2.45 -0.66
CA ASN A 8 -0.17 2.21 0.77
C ASN A 8 -1.50 2.67 1.40
N SER A 9 -2.02 3.82 0.96
CA SER A 9 -3.30 4.36 1.45
C SER A 9 -4.46 3.40 1.21
N VAL A 10 -4.44 2.68 0.07
CA VAL A 10 -5.45 1.65 -0.26
C VAL A 10 -5.27 0.41 0.60
N ALA A 11 -4.03 -0.05 0.78
CA ALA A 11 -3.74 -1.27 1.53
C ALA A 11 -4.13 -1.15 3.01
N ILE A 12 -3.84 -0.01 3.64
CA ILE A 12 -4.17 0.24 5.05
C ILE A 12 -5.68 0.17 5.30
N CYS A 13 -6.51 0.61 4.34
CA CYS A 13 -7.96 0.56 4.45
C CYS A 13 -8.52 -0.87 4.51
N TRP A 14 -7.78 -1.89 4.06
CA TRP A 14 -8.19 -3.29 4.19
C TRP A 14 -8.08 -3.81 5.63
N PHE A 15 -7.25 -3.16 6.44
CA PHE A 15 -6.99 -3.55 7.83
C PHE A 15 -7.73 -2.64 8.82
N LEU A 16 -7.90 -1.37 8.47
CA LEU A 16 -8.64 -0.39 9.26
C LEU A 16 -10.03 -0.19 8.65
N LYS A 17 -11.00 -1.02 9.07
CA LYS A 17 -12.35 -1.04 8.48
C LYS A 17 -13.04 0.34 8.47
N SER A 18 -12.79 1.18 9.47
CA SER A 18 -13.34 2.55 9.53
C SER A 18 -12.88 3.46 8.38
N GLN A 19 -11.77 3.13 7.73
CA GLN A 19 -11.21 3.87 6.60
C GLN A 19 -11.56 3.24 5.24
N SER A 20 -12.31 2.13 5.23
CA SER A 20 -12.67 1.47 3.98
C SER A 20 -13.67 2.30 3.17
N THR A 21 -13.46 2.32 1.86
CA THR A 21 -14.30 2.99 0.87
C THR A 21 -14.75 1.98 -0.19
N PRO A 22 -15.80 2.29 -0.99
CA PRO A 22 -16.20 1.41 -2.10
C PRO A 22 -15.04 1.10 -3.07
N TYR A 23 -14.11 2.04 -3.24
CA TYR A 23 -12.91 1.86 -4.05
C TYR A 23 -11.93 0.84 -3.45
N THR A 24 -11.62 0.94 -2.16
CA THR A 24 -10.67 0.03 -1.50
C THR A 24 -11.24 -1.39 -1.41
N GLU A 25 -12.55 -1.52 -1.18
CA GLU A 25 -13.26 -2.81 -1.22
C GLU A 25 -13.25 -3.43 -2.62
N MET A 26 -13.46 -2.63 -3.67
CA MET A 26 -13.34 -3.11 -5.05
C MET A 26 -11.92 -3.61 -5.34
N ALA A 27 -10.90 -2.89 -4.89
CA ALA A 27 -9.51 -3.30 -5.04
C ALA A 27 -9.25 -4.65 -4.35
N LEU A 28 -9.73 -4.83 -3.12
CA LEU A 28 -9.61 -6.08 -2.38
C LEU A 28 -10.31 -7.24 -3.11
N ARG A 29 -11.52 -7.04 -3.63
CA ARG A 29 -12.23 -8.04 -4.45
C ARG A 29 -11.46 -8.44 -5.70
N ARG A 30 -10.74 -7.51 -6.34
CA ARG A 30 -9.89 -7.85 -7.50
C ARG A 30 -8.75 -8.78 -7.09
N VAL A 31 -8.13 -8.56 -5.93
CA VAL A 31 -7.09 -9.45 -5.39
C VAL A 31 -7.65 -10.83 -5.11
N ALA A 32 -8.82 -10.91 -4.46
CA ALA A 32 -9.51 -12.17 -4.20
C ALA A 32 -9.83 -12.95 -5.49
N ASN A 33 -10.10 -12.23 -6.60
CA ASN A 33 -10.31 -12.80 -7.93
C ASN A 33 -9.00 -13.07 -8.71
N GLY A 34 -7.85 -13.09 -8.04
CA GLY A 34 -6.56 -13.49 -8.62
C GLY A 34 -5.78 -12.38 -9.32
N ALA A 35 -6.08 -11.10 -9.06
CA ALA A 35 -5.25 -10.01 -9.55
C ALA A 35 -3.87 -10.01 -8.87
N LYS A 36 -2.81 -9.79 -9.66
CA LYS A 36 -1.44 -9.63 -9.14
C LYS A 36 -1.23 -8.20 -8.66
N LEU A 37 -0.61 -8.07 -7.50
CA LEU A 37 -0.30 -6.77 -6.90
C LEU A 37 1.12 -6.37 -7.24
N THR A 38 1.31 -5.10 -7.60
CA THR A 38 2.63 -4.50 -7.65
C THR A 38 2.67 -3.31 -6.72
N VAL A 39 3.76 -3.12 -5.98
CA VAL A 39 3.89 -1.97 -5.06
C VAL A 39 5.10 -1.11 -5.44
N PRO A 40 5.07 0.20 -5.15
CA PRO A 40 6.26 1.04 -5.18
C PRO A 40 7.35 0.52 -4.23
N SER A 41 8.61 0.86 -4.50
CA SER A 41 9.75 0.46 -3.66
C SER A 41 9.64 0.93 -2.21
N LEU A 42 8.99 2.08 -1.98
CA LEU A 42 8.80 2.67 -0.65
C LEU A 42 7.64 2.07 0.16
N TRP A 43 6.84 1.21 -0.46
CA TRP A 43 5.58 0.74 0.14
C TRP A 43 5.78 0.07 1.50
N ILE A 44 6.83 -0.74 1.67
CA ILE A 44 7.10 -1.43 2.94
C ILE A 44 7.36 -0.42 4.06
N SER A 45 8.21 0.59 3.80
CA SER A 45 8.51 1.64 4.79
C SER A 45 7.27 2.46 5.12
N GLU A 46 6.46 2.81 4.13
CA GLU A 46 5.22 3.57 4.34
C GLU A 46 4.20 2.77 5.17
N PHE A 47 4.03 1.49 4.84
CA PHE A 47 3.11 0.60 5.55
C PHE A 47 3.50 0.44 7.02
N ILE A 48 4.78 0.12 7.29
CA ILE A 48 5.30 -0.02 8.66
C ILE A 48 5.22 1.30 9.43
N ASN A 49 5.48 2.43 8.78
CA ASN A 49 5.38 3.74 9.42
C ASN A 49 3.95 4.04 9.89
N VAL A 50 2.94 3.76 9.05
CA VAL A 50 1.53 3.95 9.42
C VAL A 50 1.13 3.07 10.61
N ILE A 51 1.49 1.79 10.58
CA ILE A 51 1.17 0.85 11.67
C ILE A 51 1.89 1.25 12.97
N SER A 52 3.19 1.53 12.89
CA SER A 52 4.00 1.98 14.04
C SER A 52 3.43 3.24 14.68
N LYS A 53 3.04 4.22 13.86
CA LYS A 53 2.45 5.47 14.35
C LYS A 53 1.08 5.23 15.00
N ALA A 54 0.24 4.36 14.44
CA ALA A 54 -1.05 4.00 15.03
C ALA A 54 -0.88 3.34 16.42
N VAL A 55 0.13 2.48 16.57
CA VAL A 55 0.47 1.86 17.87
C VAL A 55 0.98 2.91 18.87
N GLN A 56 1.90 3.79 18.44
CA GLN A 56 2.43 4.87 19.29
C GLN A 56 1.33 5.82 19.77
N MET A 57 0.34 6.11 18.93
CA MET A 57 -0.81 6.95 19.26
C MET A 57 -1.92 6.20 20.03
N ARG A 58 -1.72 4.92 20.36
CA ARG A 58 -2.72 4.04 21.01
C ARG A 58 -4.04 3.90 20.22
N ALA A 59 -3.99 4.15 18.92
CA ALA A 59 -5.13 3.95 18.00
C ALA A 59 -5.23 2.49 17.52
N LEU A 60 -4.16 1.71 17.71
CA LEU A 60 -4.06 0.29 17.39
C LEU A 60 -3.25 -0.39 18.49
N ASP A 61 -3.72 -1.51 19.04
CA ASP A 61 -2.92 -2.29 19.99
C ASP A 61 -1.88 -3.16 19.27
N SER A 62 -0.81 -3.55 19.98
CA SER A 62 0.28 -4.33 19.40
C SER A 62 -0.15 -5.69 18.86
N GLY A 63 -1.12 -6.36 19.49
CA GLY A 63 -1.61 -7.66 19.03
C GLY A 63 -2.36 -7.54 17.70
N SER A 64 -3.22 -6.52 17.57
CA SER A 64 -3.87 -6.18 16.30
C SER A 64 -2.86 -5.80 15.22
N ALA A 65 -1.80 -5.05 15.57
CA ALA A 65 -0.73 -4.71 14.64
C ALA A 65 -0.01 -5.96 14.11
N GLU A 66 0.36 -6.90 14.99
CA GLU A 66 0.96 -8.18 14.59
C GLU A 66 0.05 -9.00 13.68
N ALA A 67 -1.25 -9.05 14.00
CA ALA A 67 -2.23 -9.71 13.14
C ALA A 67 -2.27 -9.07 11.75
N ILE A 68 -2.29 -7.74 11.66
CA ILE A 68 -2.27 -7.00 10.38
C ILE A 68 -1.00 -7.35 9.59
N LEU A 69 0.18 -7.32 10.21
CA LEU A 69 1.45 -7.64 9.55
C LEU A 69 1.46 -9.08 9.00
N LYS A 70 0.88 -10.04 9.75
CA LYS A 70 0.74 -11.43 9.30
C LYS A 70 -0.13 -11.54 8.05
N HIS A 71 -1.25 -10.82 8.00
CA HIS A 71 -2.14 -10.82 6.83
C HIS A 71 -1.50 -10.10 5.64
N ALA A 72 -0.84 -8.96 5.88
CA ALA A 72 -0.13 -8.22 4.83
C ALA A 72 0.98 -9.07 4.17
N LYS A 73 1.69 -9.88 4.95
CA LYS A 73 2.71 -10.81 4.44
C LYS A 73 2.14 -11.89 3.49
N ALA A 74 0.85 -12.21 3.61
CA ALA A 74 0.19 -13.19 2.75
C ALA A 74 -0.30 -12.59 1.42
N LEU A 75 -0.21 -11.26 1.24
CA LEU A 75 -0.62 -10.61 0.00
C LEU A 75 0.35 -10.98 -1.15
N PRO A 76 -0.14 -11.24 -2.37
CA PRO A 76 0.68 -11.59 -3.53
C PRO A 76 1.36 -10.35 -4.14
N ILE A 77 2.21 -9.69 -3.36
CA ILE A 77 2.87 -8.42 -3.70
C ILE A 77 4.18 -8.67 -4.45
N LEU A 78 4.31 -8.02 -5.60
CA LEU A 78 5.56 -7.87 -6.33
C LEU A 78 6.10 -6.45 -6.10
N SER A 79 7.26 -6.33 -5.49
CA SER A 79 7.91 -5.02 -5.37
C SER A 79 8.54 -4.61 -6.70
N LYS A 80 8.29 -3.37 -7.12
CA LYS A 80 9.05 -2.76 -8.23
C LYS A 80 10.28 -2.04 -7.66
N SER A 81 11.36 -2.07 -8.44
CA SER A 81 12.52 -1.23 -8.16
C SER A 81 12.12 0.24 -8.16
N ALA A 82 12.88 1.04 -7.43
CA ALA A 82 12.76 2.49 -7.52
C ALA A 82 13.01 2.93 -8.98
N PRO A 83 12.29 3.95 -9.46
CA PRO A 83 12.60 4.56 -10.75
C PRO A 83 13.96 5.26 -10.70
N GLU A 84 14.63 5.36 -11.85
CA GLU A 84 15.83 6.18 -11.97
C GLU A 84 15.50 7.67 -11.77
N LEU A 85 16.45 8.44 -11.25
CA LEU A 85 16.25 9.86 -10.93
C LEU A 85 15.81 10.66 -12.16
N ALA A 86 16.42 10.41 -13.31
CA ALA A 86 16.11 11.10 -14.56
C ALA A 86 14.69 10.80 -15.04
N ASP A 87 14.25 9.54 -14.92
CA ASP A 87 12.91 9.12 -15.34
C ASP A 87 11.84 9.75 -14.44
N LEU A 88 12.07 9.74 -13.12
CA LEU A 88 11.14 10.33 -12.17
C LEU A 88 11.03 11.85 -12.36
N PHE A 89 12.15 12.54 -12.56
CA PHE A 89 12.17 13.97 -12.85
C PHE A 89 11.48 14.31 -14.19
N ALA A 90 11.67 13.49 -15.22
CA ALA A 90 10.97 13.68 -16.49
C ALA A 90 9.44 13.60 -16.33
N LEU A 91 8.95 12.74 -15.43
CA LEU A 91 7.52 12.64 -15.12
C LEU A 91 7.02 13.87 -14.35
N THR A 92 7.79 14.42 -13.40
CA THR A 92 7.40 15.63 -12.67
C THR A 92 7.28 16.82 -13.62
N GLU A 93 8.22 16.98 -14.55
CA GLU A 93 8.18 18.04 -15.56
C GLU A 93 7.00 17.88 -16.53
N ARG A 94 6.79 16.66 -17.04
CA ARG A 94 5.75 16.39 -18.04
C ARG A 94 4.34 16.57 -17.49
N TYR A 95 4.08 16.08 -16.28
CA TYR A 95 2.73 16.04 -15.72
C TYR A 95 2.48 17.10 -14.64
N ARG A 96 3.47 17.95 -14.33
CA ARG A 96 3.42 18.95 -13.26
C ARG A 96 3.02 18.34 -11.92
N LEU A 97 3.63 17.21 -11.59
CA LEU A 97 3.40 16.47 -10.35
C LEU A 97 4.60 16.61 -9.42
N SER A 98 4.37 16.52 -8.11
CA SER A 98 5.44 16.35 -7.12
C SER A 98 5.78 14.87 -6.97
N ALA A 99 7.06 14.54 -6.89
CA ALA A 99 7.54 13.20 -6.52
C ALA A 99 7.64 13.10 -4.99
N TYR A 100 7.24 11.95 -4.42
CA TYR A 100 7.38 11.58 -3.02
C TYR A 100 8.03 10.19 -2.92
#